data_AF-A0A1I6VIB4-F1
#
_entry.id   AF-A0A1I6VIB4-F1
#
_cell.length_a   1.000
_cell.length_b   1.000
_cell.length_c   1.000
_cell.angle_alpha   90.00
_cell.angle_beta   90.00
_cell.angle_gamma   90.00
#
_symmetry.space_group_name_H-M   'P 1'
#
loop_
_entity.id
_entity.type
_entity.pdbx_description
1 polymer ?
#
loop_
_entity_poly.entity_id
_entity_poly.type
_entity_poly.pdbx_seq_one_letter_code
_entity_poly.pdbx_strand_id
1 'polypeptide(L)'
;MKFEKNYIRTQLMQLGCTDEESPITFTGRYKYTESKDYITLTTIRIYKRDMGKQKTICDHINLKKSSIPHYINFNSSVHNRKVYFVGQVILYEHYGYLRAGIQLVDKPNEIIMWFADSQLNFNKLKYQ
;
A
#
# COMPACT_ATOMS: atom_id res chain seq x y z
N MET A 1 -25.31 -8.26 -14.66
CA MET A 1 -23.92 -8.56 -14.26
C MET A 1 -23.91 -8.78 -12.75
N LYS A 2 -23.72 -10.02 -12.27
CA LYS A 2 -23.70 -10.33 -10.83
C LYS A 2 -22.32 -9.94 -10.27
N PHE A 3 -22.25 -8.86 -9.52
CA PHE A 3 -21.03 -8.49 -8.80
C PHE A 3 -20.86 -9.44 -7.60
N GLU A 4 -19.78 -10.22 -7.58
CA GLU A 4 -19.42 -11.06 -6.44
C GLU A 4 -19.33 -10.21 -5.15
N LYS A 5 -19.55 -10.84 -4.00
CA LYS A 5 -19.35 -10.32 -2.64
C LYS A 5 -17.89 -9.88 -2.33
N ASN A 6 -17.05 -9.68 -3.33
CA ASN A 6 -15.69 -9.18 -3.19
C ASN A 6 -15.70 -7.64 -3.26
N TYR A 7 -16.24 -7.01 -2.21
CA TYR A 7 -16.28 -5.55 -2.00
C TYR A 7 -14.94 -4.84 -2.26
N ILE A 8 -13.86 -5.57 -1.98
CA ILE A 8 -12.44 -5.20 -2.15
C ILE A 8 -12.07 -4.93 -3.61
N ARG A 9 -12.66 -5.69 -4.53
CA ARG A 9 -12.36 -5.64 -5.96
C ARG A 9 -12.93 -4.36 -6.55
N THR A 10 -14.17 -4.01 -6.22
CA THR A 10 -14.86 -2.89 -6.87
C THR A 10 -14.25 -1.53 -6.56
N GLN A 11 -13.82 -1.26 -5.32
CA GLN A 11 -13.28 0.08 -4.99
C GLN A 11 -11.87 0.32 -5.52
N LEU A 12 -10.97 -0.67 -5.44
CA LEU A 12 -9.68 -0.59 -6.10
C LEU A 12 -9.81 -0.57 -7.63
N MET A 13 -10.70 -1.38 -8.20
CA MET A 13 -11.00 -1.33 -9.65
C MET A 13 -11.55 0.03 -10.06
N GLN A 14 -12.46 0.64 -9.28
CA GLN A 14 -12.99 1.97 -9.55
C GLN A 14 -11.86 3.01 -9.60
N LEU A 15 -10.93 2.99 -8.64
CA LEU A 15 -9.75 3.89 -8.64
C LEU A 15 -8.85 3.67 -9.84
N GLY A 16 -8.61 2.42 -10.23
CA GLY A 16 -7.83 2.10 -11.44
C GLY A 16 -8.49 2.56 -12.74
N CYS A 17 -9.80 2.85 -12.71
CA CYS A 17 -10.57 3.36 -13.84
C CYS A 17 -10.83 4.88 -13.77
N THR A 18 -10.31 5.59 -12.78
CA THR A 18 -10.44 7.07 -12.70
C THR A 18 -9.24 7.78 -13.29
N ASP A 19 -9.45 8.97 -13.85
CA ASP A 19 -8.39 9.91 -14.27
C ASP A 19 -7.68 10.60 -13.08
N GLU A 20 -7.80 10.07 -11.85
CA GLU A 20 -7.05 10.62 -10.70
C GLU A 20 -5.54 10.48 -10.99
N GLU A 21 -4.79 11.58 -10.78
CA GLU A 21 -3.34 11.60 -10.94
C GLU A 21 -2.69 10.50 -10.08
N SER A 22 -2.23 9.46 -10.76
CA SER A 22 -1.37 8.43 -10.17
C SER A 22 0.07 8.95 -10.14
N PRO A 23 0.81 8.78 -9.03
CA PRO A 23 0.58 7.80 -7.97
C PRO A 23 -0.20 8.30 -6.75
N ILE A 24 -0.87 7.37 -6.08
CA ILE A 24 -1.75 7.61 -4.94
C ILE A 24 -1.02 7.22 -3.64
N THR A 25 -1.25 8.00 -2.57
CA THR A 25 -0.81 7.60 -1.22
C THR A 25 -1.88 6.73 -0.56
N PHE A 26 -1.47 5.58 -0.04
CA PHE A 26 -2.29 4.66 0.72
C PHE A 26 -1.83 4.58 2.16
N THR A 27 -2.71 4.10 3.04
CA THR A 27 -2.37 3.70 4.39
C THR A 27 -2.79 2.27 4.66
N GLY A 28 -2.05 1.58 5.51
CA GLY A 28 -2.39 0.26 6.02
C GLY A 28 -1.78 0.03 7.40
N ARG A 29 -2.11 -1.10 8.04
CA ARG A 29 -1.46 -1.57 9.26
C ARG A 29 -0.68 -2.84 8.96
N TYR A 30 0.61 -2.82 9.29
CA TYR A 30 1.46 -3.98 9.09
C TYR A 30 1.07 -5.13 10.02
N LYS A 31 0.98 -6.34 9.46
CA LYS A 31 0.81 -7.58 10.20
C LYS A 31 2.06 -8.42 10.02
N TYR A 32 2.81 -8.56 11.12
CA TYR A 32 3.93 -9.49 11.16
C TYR A 32 3.48 -10.91 10.84
N THR A 33 4.21 -11.53 9.92
CA THR A 33 4.16 -12.96 9.59
C THR A 33 5.58 -13.45 9.35
N GLU A 34 5.82 -14.76 9.46
CA GLU A 34 7.12 -15.36 9.16
C GLU A 34 7.39 -15.54 7.66
N SER A 35 6.48 -15.05 6.79
CA SER A 35 6.64 -15.15 5.34
C SER A 35 7.99 -14.59 4.89
N LYS A 36 8.68 -15.31 4.01
CA LYS A 36 9.93 -14.87 3.40
C LYS A 36 9.71 -13.99 2.18
N ASP A 37 8.57 -14.13 1.51
CA ASP A 37 8.35 -13.52 0.19
C ASP A 37 7.55 -12.21 0.27
N TYR A 38 6.72 -12.05 1.29
CA TYR A 38 5.81 -10.92 1.39
C TYR A 38 5.72 -10.31 2.78
N ILE A 39 5.32 -9.04 2.83
CA ILE A 39 4.72 -8.42 4.00
C ILE A 39 3.22 -8.29 3.80
N THR A 40 2.45 -8.35 4.88
CA THR A 40 1.00 -8.16 4.84
C THR A 40 0.63 -6.83 5.46
N LEU A 41 -0.09 -6.01 4.72
CA LEU A 41 -0.72 -4.79 5.21
C LEU A 41 -2.23 -5.01 5.27
N THR A 42 -2.87 -4.58 6.35
CA THR A 42 -4.32 -4.68 6.57
C THR A 42 -4.98 -3.31 6.63
N THR A 43 -6.30 -3.26 6.51
CA THR A 43 -7.09 -2.02 6.65
C THR A 43 -6.62 -0.94 5.67
N ILE A 44 -6.56 -1.29 4.38
CA ILE A 44 -6.04 -0.42 3.33
C ILE A 44 -7.00 0.71 3.06
N ARG A 45 -6.48 1.94 3.01
CA ARG A 45 -7.25 3.18 2.79
C ARG A 45 -6.47 4.08 1.85
N ILE A 46 -7.17 4.89 1.07
CA ILE A 46 -6.55 5.99 0.33
C ILE A 46 -6.32 7.14 1.30
N TYR A 47 -5.10 7.69 1.33
CA TYR A 47 -4.79 8.91 2.05
C TYR A 47 -5.09 10.14 1.19
N LYS A 48 -6.05 10.96 1.62
CA LYS A 48 -6.33 12.31 1.12
C LYS A 48 -6.25 13.29 2.31
N ARG A 49 -5.31 14.25 2.26
CA ARG A 49 -4.98 15.15 3.39
C ARG A 49 -6.21 15.88 3.94
N ASP A 50 -7.11 16.31 3.06
CA ASP A 50 -8.27 17.13 3.42
C ASP A 50 -9.55 16.32 3.68
N MET A 51 -9.48 14.99 3.56
CA MET A 51 -10.58 14.10 3.93
C MET A 51 -10.29 13.49 5.28
N GLY A 52 -11.23 13.65 6.23
CA GLY A 52 -11.16 13.11 7.59
C GLY A 52 -11.04 11.58 7.65
N LYS A 53 -12.00 10.89 8.27
CA LYS A 53 -11.89 9.43 8.41
C LYS A 53 -12.09 8.74 7.07
N GLN A 54 -10.99 8.27 6.47
CA GLN A 54 -11.02 7.53 5.21
C GLN A 54 -11.56 6.11 5.41
N LYS A 55 -12.34 5.66 4.42
CA LYS A 55 -12.94 4.32 4.38
C LYS A 55 -11.90 3.28 3.99
N THR A 56 -11.99 2.10 4.59
CA THR A 56 -11.23 0.92 4.16
C THR A 56 -11.71 0.48 2.79
N ILE A 57 -10.79 0.49 1.82
CA ILE A 57 -11.02 0.08 0.42
C ILE A 57 -10.61 -1.37 0.18
N CYS A 58 -9.76 -1.93 1.04
CA CYS A 58 -9.30 -3.31 0.97
C CYS A 58 -8.91 -3.83 2.35
N ASP A 59 -9.28 -5.06 2.67
CA ASP A 59 -9.02 -5.65 3.99
C ASP A 59 -7.54 -5.95 4.20
N HIS A 60 -6.86 -6.45 3.16
CA HIS A 60 -5.42 -6.67 3.19
C HIS A 60 -4.80 -6.72 1.79
N ILE A 61 -3.53 -6.36 1.71
CA ILE A 61 -2.67 -6.59 0.55
C ILE A 61 -1.38 -7.29 1.01
N ASN A 62 -0.82 -8.08 0.11
CA ASN A 62 0.52 -8.62 0.27
C ASN A 62 1.47 -7.86 -0.68
N LEU A 63 2.54 -7.31 -0.14
CA LEU A 63 3.59 -6.66 -0.92
C LEU A 63 4.82 -7.57 -0.92
N LYS A 64 5.40 -7.80 -2.10
CA LYS A 64 6.64 -8.59 -2.23
C LYS A 64 7.76 -7.88 -1.48
N LYS A 65 8.51 -8.61 -0.65
CA LYS A 65 9.66 -8.03 0.08
C LYS A 65 10.69 -7.41 -0.86
N SER A 66 10.88 -7.98 -2.04
CA SER A 66 11.77 -7.45 -3.07
C SER A 66 11.37 -6.08 -3.62
N SER A 67 10.10 -5.67 -3.44
CA SER A 67 9.61 -4.33 -3.83
C SER A 67 9.66 -3.31 -2.70
N ILE A 68 9.99 -3.75 -1.48
CA ILE A 68 10.03 -2.87 -0.31
C ILE A 68 11.37 -2.12 -0.31
N PRO A 69 11.37 -0.79 -0.16
CA PRO A 69 12.62 -0.03 -0.06
C PRO A 69 13.53 -0.53 1.07
N HIS A 70 14.83 -0.61 0.83
CA HIS A 70 15.78 -1.14 1.81
C HIS A 70 15.86 -0.35 3.12
N TYR A 71 15.44 0.93 3.11
CA TYR A 71 15.46 1.79 4.30
C TYR A 71 14.33 1.50 5.30
N ILE A 72 13.34 0.67 4.95
CA ILE A 72 12.25 0.28 5.87
C ILE A 72 12.39 -1.19 6.29
N ASN A 73 12.48 -1.41 7.60
CA ASN A 73 12.61 -2.76 8.16
C ASN A 73 11.27 -3.23 8.74
N PHE A 74 10.67 -4.24 8.09
CA PHE A 74 9.47 -4.91 8.58
C PHE A 74 9.84 -6.17 9.36
N ASN A 75 9.69 -6.11 10.68
CA ASN A 75 9.92 -7.22 11.60
C ASN A 75 8.87 -7.23 12.73
N SER A 76 8.93 -8.17 13.67
CA SER A 76 7.94 -8.31 14.74
C SER A 76 7.78 -7.05 15.61
N SER A 77 8.84 -6.25 15.81
CA SER A 77 8.79 -5.02 16.63
C SER A 77 7.88 -3.92 16.06
N VAL A 78 7.60 -3.96 14.75
CA VAL A 78 6.76 -2.97 14.07
C VAL A 78 5.36 -3.51 13.76
N HIS A 79 5.00 -4.68 14.31
CA HIS A 79 3.65 -5.25 14.19
C HIS A 79 2.56 -4.24 14.57
N ASN A 80 1.45 -4.24 13.83
CA ASN A 80 0.31 -3.33 13.96
C ASN A 80 0.58 -1.83 13.73
N ARG A 81 1.82 -1.42 13.45
CA ARG A 81 2.12 -0.03 13.13
C ARG A 81 1.45 0.39 11.83
N LYS A 82 0.97 1.62 11.82
CA LYS A 82 0.39 2.23 10.62
C LYS A 82 1.53 2.59 9.65
N VAL A 83 1.35 2.24 8.40
CA VAL A 83 2.27 2.45 7.29
C VAL A 83 1.57 3.33 6.27
N TYR A 84 2.28 4.30 5.73
CA TYR A 84 1.93 5.04 4.53
C TYR A 84 2.81 4.54 3.39
N PHE A 85 2.24 4.44 2.19
CA PHE A 85 2.98 4.03 1.01
C PHE A 85 2.40 4.64 -0.26
N VAL A 86 3.26 4.92 -1.22
CA VAL A 86 2.91 5.51 -2.51
C VAL A 86 2.92 4.42 -3.56
N GLY A 87 1.83 4.30 -4.30
CA GLY A 87 1.69 3.27 -5.32
C GLY A 87 0.70 3.63 -6.41
N GLN A 88 0.72 2.84 -7.47
CA GLN A 88 -0.22 2.88 -8.56
C GLN A 88 -1.17 1.70 -8.44
N VAL A 89 -2.45 1.94 -8.73
CA VAL A 89 -3.40 0.83 -8.85
C VAL A 89 -3.11 0.13 -10.17
N ILE A 90 -2.93 -1.19 -10.11
CA ILE A 90 -2.71 -2.02 -11.30
C ILE A 90 -3.83 -3.02 -11.46
N LEU A 91 -4.13 -3.37 -12.71
CA LEU A 91 -5.07 -4.44 -13.04
C LEU A 91 -4.28 -5.67 -13.50
N TYR A 92 -4.67 -6.85 -13.03
CA TYR A 92 -4.02 -8.11 -13.41
C TYR A 92 -5.03 -9.24 -13.46
N GLU A 93 -4.78 -10.24 -14.29
CA GLU A 93 -5.62 -11.43 -14.35
C GLU A 93 -5.13 -12.51 -13.39
N HIS A 94 -6.04 -13.17 -12.69
CA HIS A 94 -5.71 -14.29 -11.81
C HIS A 94 -6.86 -15.31 -11.78
N TYR A 95 -6.55 -16.54 -12.19
CA TYR A 95 -7.53 -17.62 -12.41
C TYR A 95 -8.69 -17.22 -13.34
N GLY A 96 -8.41 -16.51 -14.44
CA GLY A 96 -9.45 -16.09 -15.39
C GLY A 96 -10.28 -14.87 -14.94
N TYR A 97 -9.94 -14.25 -13.80
CA TYR A 97 -10.67 -13.10 -13.29
C TYR A 97 -9.76 -11.85 -13.20
N LEU A 98 -10.24 -10.72 -13.71
CA LEU A 98 -9.57 -9.41 -13.61
C LEU A 98 -9.58 -8.87 -12.17
N ARG A 99 -8.41 -8.68 -11.56
CA ARG A 99 -8.19 -8.18 -10.20
C ARG A 99 -7.54 -6.80 -10.26
N ALA A 100 -7.70 -6.05 -9.17
CA ALA A 100 -6.89 -4.87 -8.91
C ALA A 100 -5.86 -5.18 -7.82
N GLY A 101 -4.69 -4.56 -7.93
CA GLY A 101 -3.60 -4.60 -6.98
C GLY A 101 -2.98 -3.22 -6.81
N ILE A 102 -1.94 -3.14 -5.98
CA ILE A 102 -1.15 -1.92 -5.83
C ILE A 102 0.30 -2.28 -6.15
N GLN A 103 0.89 -1.53 -7.07
CA GLN A 103 2.32 -1.55 -7.35
C GLN A 103 2.96 -0.33 -6.69
N LEU A 104 4.01 -0.56 -5.89
CA LEU A 104 4.78 0.56 -5.35
C LEU A 104 5.48 1.29 -6.49
N VAL A 105 5.51 2.63 -6.44
CA VAL A 105 6.25 3.41 -7.42
C VAL A 105 7.75 3.21 -7.24
N ASP A 106 8.47 3.07 -8.33
CA ASP A 106 9.94 3.12 -8.30
C ASP A 106 10.39 4.56 -8.51
N LYS A 107 10.84 5.18 -7.42
CA LYS A 107 11.37 6.54 -7.42
C LYS A 107 12.67 6.56 -6.63
N PRO A 108 13.81 6.28 -7.31
CA PRO A 108 15.10 6.37 -6.66
C PRO A 108 15.26 7.79 -6.11
N ASN A 109 15.56 7.90 -4.81
CA ASN A 109 15.70 9.14 -4.04
C ASN A 109 14.43 9.77 -3.45
N GLU A 110 13.24 9.17 -3.59
CA GLU A 110 12.03 9.61 -2.88
C GLU A 110 11.62 8.62 -1.78
N ILE A 111 11.09 9.14 -0.66
CA ILE A 111 10.49 8.29 0.37
C ILE A 111 9.10 7.90 -0.08
N ILE A 112 8.96 6.65 -0.53
CA ILE A 112 7.69 6.10 -1.02
C ILE A 112 6.94 5.30 0.04
N MET A 113 7.52 5.10 1.23
CA MET A 113 6.94 4.31 2.31
C MET A 113 7.48 4.74 3.68
N TRP A 114 6.62 4.88 4.69
CA TRP A 114 7.02 5.29 6.04
C TRP A 114 6.02 4.83 7.12
N PHE A 115 6.46 4.70 8.37
CA PHE A 115 5.56 4.45 9.51
C PHE A 115 4.95 5.75 10.03
N ALA A 116 3.74 5.68 10.59
CA ALA A 116 3.07 6.86 11.14
C ALA A 116 3.79 7.49 12.33
N ASP A 117 4.48 6.68 13.14
CA ASP A 117 5.14 7.16 14.37
C ASP A 117 6.65 7.31 14.24
N SER A 118 7.22 7.18 13.04
CA SER A 118 8.62 7.60 12.89
C SER A 118 8.64 9.12 13.03
N GLN A 119 9.36 9.63 14.03
CA GLN A 119 10.11 10.87 13.89
C GLN A 119 10.88 10.76 12.57
N LEU A 120 10.26 11.16 11.46
CA LEU A 120 10.90 11.20 10.17
C LEU A 120 11.94 12.31 10.25
N ASN A 121 13.15 11.97 10.67
CA ASN A 121 14.31 12.81 10.45
C ASN A 121 14.63 12.76 8.95
N PHE A 122 13.85 13.50 8.16
CA PHE A 122 14.10 13.74 6.73
C PHE A 122 15.51 14.33 6.48
N ASN A 123 16.17 14.83 7.53
CA ASN A 123 17.54 15.34 7.51
C ASN A 123 18.64 14.27 7.34
N LYS A 124 18.33 12.96 7.44
CA LYS A 124 19.33 11.89 7.28
C LYS A 124 19.32 11.19 5.91
N LEU A 125 18.42 11.55 4.99
CA LEU A 125 18.35 10.99 3.64
C LEU A 125 18.98 11.87 2.56
N LYS A 126 19.68 12.95 2.96
CA LYS A 126 20.62 13.63 2.06
C LYS A 126 21.97 12.92 2.14
N TYR A 127 22.33 12.25 1.04
CA TYR A 127 23.64 11.67 0.72
C TYR A 127 24.03 10.38 1.46
N GLN A 128 23.94 9.26 0.73
CA GLN A 128 25.04 8.31 0.57
C GLN A 128 25.10 7.88 -0.89
#